data_AF-A0A8J9UCN2-F1
#
_entry.id   AF-A0A8J9UCN2-F1
#
_cell.length_a   1.000
_cell.length_b   1.000
_cell.length_c   1.000
_cell.angle_alpha   90.00
_cell.angle_beta   90.00
_cell.angle_gamma   90.00
#
_symmetry.space_group_name_H-M   'P 1'
#
loop_
_entity.id
_entity.type
_entity.pdbx_description
1 polymer ?
#
loop_
_entity_poly.entity_id
_entity_poly.type
_entity_poly.pdbx_seq_one_letter_code
_entity_poly.pdbx_strand_id
1 'polypeptide(L)'
;MPNSKKSVVKVMTVSDFYSYEDVSSQHKIRNMEPRVYLKDIMAVRAERGTFTIKQRATHVSDWKELDFLQVKIIKNKCFPSFANKNSSRGITKERKDRIIADLVPLMPETRRGFWLNLPETTRASNLD
;
A
#
# COMPACT_ATOMS: atom_id res chain seq x y z
N MET A 1 -35.58 19.21 1.59
CA MET A 1 -35.50 17.83 1.04
C MET A 1 -34.37 17.10 1.73
N PRO A 2 -34.58 15.89 2.30
CA PRO A 2 -33.50 15.16 2.95
C PRO A 2 -32.58 14.56 1.89
N ASN A 3 -31.28 14.74 2.09
CA ASN A 3 -30.21 14.35 1.18
C ASN A 3 -30.11 12.81 1.11
N SER A 4 -30.92 12.19 0.25
CA SER A 4 -31.01 10.73 0.06
C SER A 4 -29.90 10.16 -0.83
N LYS A 5 -28.68 10.69 -0.74
CA LYS A 5 -27.52 10.11 -1.42
C LYS A 5 -26.76 9.26 -0.40
N LYS A 6 -26.72 7.94 -0.62
CA LYS A 6 -25.96 7.00 0.20
C LYS A 6 -24.49 7.45 0.24
N SER A 7 -23.97 7.78 1.42
CA SER A 7 -22.54 8.01 1.59
C SER A 7 -21.83 6.66 1.56
N VAL A 8 -20.91 6.49 0.62
CA VAL A 8 -20.02 5.35 0.61
C VAL A 8 -18.93 5.59 1.66
N VAL A 9 -18.91 4.75 2.69
CA VAL A 9 -17.93 4.80 3.78
C VAL A 9 -16.86 3.75 3.49
N LYS A 10 -15.63 4.20 3.21
CA LYS A 10 -14.49 3.29 3.06
C LYS A 10 -13.91 2.96 4.44
N VAL A 11 -13.85 1.67 4.78
CA VAL A 11 -13.05 1.18 5.91
C VAL A 11 -11.58 1.33 5.55
N MET A 12 -10.85 2.16 6.29
CA MET A 12 -9.42 2.38 6.04
C MET A 12 -8.59 1.20 6.54
N THR A 13 -7.59 0.83 5.76
CA THR A 13 -6.59 -0.19 6.13
C THR A 13 -5.23 0.45 6.36
N VAL A 14 -4.30 -0.24 7.02
CA VAL A 14 -2.93 0.28 7.24
C VAL A 14 -2.24 0.61 5.91
N SER A 15 -2.54 -0.13 4.85
CA SER A 15 -2.07 0.11 3.48
C SER A 15 -2.56 1.43 2.87
N ASP A 16 -3.60 2.07 3.41
CA ASP A 16 -4.01 3.40 2.98
C ASP A 16 -3.06 4.50 3.44
N PHE A 17 -2.26 4.24 4.48
CA PHE A 17 -1.36 5.21 5.12
C PHE A 17 0.10 5.01 4.72
N TYR A 18 0.51 3.78 4.44
CA TYR A 18 1.92 3.45 4.18
C TYR A 18 2.13 2.88 2.77
N SER A 19 3.30 3.17 2.22
CA SER A 19 3.83 2.46 1.06
C SER A 19 4.81 1.39 1.53
N TYR A 20 4.45 0.14 1.32
CA TYR A 20 5.31 -1.00 1.60
C TYR A 20 6.17 -1.29 0.37
N GLU A 21 7.49 -1.21 0.53
CA GLU A 21 8.43 -1.57 -0.52
C GLU A 21 8.71 -3.08 -0.48
N ASP A 22 8.66 -3.73 -1.65
CA ASP A 22 9.10 -5.11 -1.77
C ASP A 22 10.63 -5.16 -1.80
N VAL A 23 11.20 -5.71 -0.73
CA VAL A 23 12.64 -5.88 -0.56
C VAL A 23 13.11 -7.32 -0.86
N SER A 24 12.29 -8.09 -1.56
CA SER A 24 12.67 -9.41 -2.06
C SER A 24 13.69 -9.30 -3.20
N SER A 25 14.59 -10.27 -3.28
CA SER A 25 15.56 -10.40 -4.36
C SER A 25 15.01 -11.34 -5.42
N GLN A 26 14.50 -10.76 -6.51
CA GLN A 26 14.01 -11.53 -7.66
C GLN A 26 15.09 -12.45 -8.26
N HIS A 27 16.36 -12.02 -8.21
CA HIS A 27 17.49 -12.84 -8.64
C HIS A 27 17.65 -14.09 -7.78
N LYS A 28 17.64 -13.95 -6.44
CA LYS A 28 17.71 -15.09 -5.52
C LYS A 28 16.53 -16.03 -5.71
N ILE A 29 15.31 -15.49 -5.80
CA ILE A 29 14.08 -16.27 -5.98
C ILE A 29 14.13 -17.06 -7.29
N ARG A 30 14.62 -16.46 -8.38
CA ARG A 30 14.70 -17.12 -9.69
C ARG A 30 15.77 -18.21 -9.74
N ASN A 31 16.89 -18.02 -9.05
CA ASN A 31 18.03 -18.93 -9.06
C ASN A 31 18.05 -19.90 -7.86
N MET A 32 16.98 -19.93 -7.08
CA MET A 32 16.85 -20.81 -5.93
C MET A 32 16.63 -22.24 -6.39
N GLU A 33 17.47 -23.17 -5.92
CA GLU A 33 17.37 -24.59 -6.22
C GLU A 33 17.24 -25.40 -4.92
N PRO A 34 16.15 -26.16 -4.72
CA PRO A 34 14.97 -26.24 -5.59
C PRO A 34 14.12 -24.97 -5.52
N ARG A 35 13.51 -24.58 -6.64
CA ARG A 35 12.58 -23.44 -6.67
C ARG A 35 11.35 -23.75 -5.82
N VAL A 36 11.11 -22.90 -4.84
CA VAL A 36 10.00 -23.05 -3.90
C VAL A 36 8.74 -22.43 -4.50
N TYR A 37 7.66 -23.20 -4.58
CA TYR A 37 6.33 -22.69 -4.90
C TYR A 37 5.43 -22.72 -3.68
N LEU A 38 4.54 -21.74 -3.56
CA LEU A 38 3.58 -21.65 -2.45
C LEU A 38 2.72 -22.92 -2.30
N LYS A 39 2.38 -23.57 -3.41
CA LYS A 39 1.62 -24.83 -3.42
C LYS A 39 2.34 -26.00 -2.73
N ASP A 40 3.67 -25.93 -2.62
CA ASP A 40 4.52 -26.98 -2.06
C ASP A 40 4.88 -26.68 -0.59
N ILE A 41 4.38 -25.58 -0.03
CA ILE A 41 4.63 -25.17 1.36
C ILE A 41 3.45 -25.61 2.23
N MET A 42 3.75 -26.42 3.24
CA MET A 42 2.76 -26.82 4.24
C MET A 42 2.74 -25.87 5.44
N ALA A 43 3.91 -25.44 5.92
CA ALA A 43 4.00 -24.51 7.03
C ALA A 43 5.19 -23.57 6.87
N VAL A 44 5.00 -22.36 7.41
CA VAL A 44 5.99 -21.29 7.43
C VAL A 44 6.26 -20.88 8.87
N ARG A 45 7.51 -20.62 9.20
CA ARG A 45 7.96 -20.11 10.48
C ARG A 45 8.85 -18.89 10.26
N ALA A 46 8.45 -17.77 10.84
CA ALA A 46 9.26 -16.57 10.93
C ALA A 46 9.71 -16.40 12.38
N GLU A 47 11.01 -16.22 12.61
CA GLU A 47 11.57 -16.05 13.94
C GLU A 47 11.99 -14.58 14.14
N ARG A 48 11.62 -14.00 15.28
CA ARG A 48 12.01 -12.62 15.60
C ARG A 48 13.54 -12.51 15.63
N GLY A 49 14.08 -11.48 14.98
CA GLY A 49 15.52 -11.25 14.88
C GLY A 49 16.20 -12.02 13.73
N THR A 50 15.46 -12.85 13.00
CA THR A 50 15.93 -13.50 11.78
C THR A 50 15.42 -12.75 10.55
N PHE A 51 16.21 -12.79 9.48
CA PHE A 51 15.91 -12.18 8.18
C PHE A 51 15.64 -13.26 7.11
N THR A 52 15.38 -14.48 7.56
CA THR A 52 15.05 -15.63 6.73
C THR A 52 13.69 -16.16 7.14
N ILE A 53 13.04 -16.86 6.22
CA ILE A 53 11.80 -17.57 6.50
C ILE A 53 12.12 -19.06 6.50
N LYS A 54 11.65 -19.79 7.51
CA LYS A 54 11.75 -21.26 7.53
C LYS A 54 10.48 -21.86 6.96
N GLN A 55 10.60 -22.90 6.15
CA GLN A 55 9.47 -23.61 5.57
C GLN A 55 9.62 -25.12 5.66
N ARG A 56 8.50 -25.83 5.60
CA ARG A 56 8.49 -27.29 5.47
C ARG A 56 7.40 -27.73 4.50
N ALA A 57 7.67 -28.80 3.75
CA ALA A 57 6.76 -29.33 2.74
C ALA A 57 5.79 -30.38 3.31
N THR A 58 6.13 -30.99 4.46
CA THR A 58 5.34 -32.05 5.11
C THR A 58 5.37 -31.85 6.63
N HIS A 59 4.45 -32.49 7.37
CA HIS A 59 4.40 -32.38 8.83
C HIS A 59 5.68 -32.87 9.54
N VAL A 60 6.37 -33.84 8.93
CA VAL A 60 7.53 -34.55 9.51
C VAL A 60 8.86 -34.05 8.92
N SER A 61 8.84 -33.30 7.81
CA SER A 61 10.07 -32.86 7.14
C SER A 61 10.79 -31.76 7.92
N ASP A 62 12.11 -31.73 7.80
CA ASP A 62 12.95 -30.67 8.35
C ASP A 62 12.59 -29.28 7.83
N TRP A 63 12.85 -28.27 8.67
CA TRP A 63 12.71 -26.87 8.31
C TRP A 63 13.83 -26.46 7.36
N LYS A 64 13.46 -26.04 6.14
CA LYS A 64 14.37 -25.45 5.17
C LYS A 64 14.36 -23.95 5.30
N GLU A 65 15.54 -23.33 5.36
CA GLU A 65 15.67 -21.88 5.37
C GLU A 65 15.54 -21.30 3.97
N LEU A 66 14.79 -20.21 3.87
CA LEU A 66 14.52 -19.45 2.66
C LEU A 66 15.19 -18.08 2.80
N ASP A 67 16.30 -17.88 2.10
CA ASP A 67 16.91 -16.57 1.90
C ASP A 67 16.38 -15.94 0.61
N PHE A 68 15.41 -15.05 0.78
CA PHE A 68 14.75 -14.35 -0.33
C PHE A 68 14.98 -12.83 -0.30
N LEU A 69 15.62 -12.29 0.74
CA LEU A 69 15.79 -10.85 0.90
C LEU A 69 16.97 -10.32 0.08
N GLN A 70 16.86 -9.06 -0.31
CA GLN A 70 17.98 -8.33 -0.93
C GLN A 70 19.19 -8.25 0.01
N VAL A 71 20.39 -8.34 -0.57
CA VAL A 71 21.66 -8.31 0.17
C VAL A 71 21.81 -7.06 1.04
N LYS A 72 21.26 -5.91 0.60
CA LYS A 72 21.26 -4.65 1.36
C LYS A 72 20.55 -4.80 2.72
N ILE A 73 19.39 -5.49 2.74
CA ILE A 73 18.61 -5.70 3.97
C ILE A 73 19.35 -6.62 4.93
N ILE A 74 19.91 -7.71 4.42
CA ILE A 74 20.64 -8.70 5.23
C ILE A 74 21.90 -8.07 5.84
N LYS A 75 22.67 -7.30 5.05
CA LYS A 75 23.88 -6.63 5.53
C LYS A 75 23.57 -5.57 6.60
N ASN A 76 22.54 -4.76 6.37
CA ASN A 76 22.18 -3.67 7.27
C ASN A 76 21.37 -4.15 8.48
N LYS A 77 20.89 -5.41 8.48
CA LYS A 77 20.00 -5.99 9.49
C LYS A 77 18.84 -5.07 9.86
N CYS A 78 18.31 -4.38 8.86
CA CYS A 78 17.28 -3.36 9.06
C CYS A 78 16.40 -3.27 7.82
N PHE A 79 15.10 -3.18 8.05
CA PHE A 79 14.13 -2.88 7.00
C PHE A 79 14.02 -1.36 6.82
N PRO A 80 13.82 -0.87 5.58
CA PRO A 80 13.54 0.53 5.38
C PRO A 80 12.27 0.93 6.13
N SER A 81 12.27 2.13 6.70
CA SER A 81 11.04 2.71 7.25
C SER A 81 10.02 2.87 6.12
N PHE A 82 8.77 2.51 6.38
CA PHE A 82 7.72 2.63 5.38
C PHE A 82 7.45 4.10 5.08
N ALA A 83 7.38 4.45 3.79
CA ALA A 83 7.08 5.81 3.39
C ALA A 83 5.60 6.12 3.68
N ASN A 84 5.34 7.20 4.41
CA ASN A 84 3.99 7.69 4.65
C ASN A 84 3.40 8.24 3.35
N LYS A 85 2.14 7.90 3.07
CA LYS A 85 1.34 8.49 2.00
C LYS A 85 0.80 9.84 2.45
N ASN A 86 1.69 10.83 2.55
CA ASN A 86 1.35 12.19 2.99
C ASN A 86 0.75 13.07 1.89
N SER A 87 0.75 12.62 0.63
CA SER A 87 0.14 13.38 -0.45
C SER A 87 -1.37 13.36 -0.32
N SER A 88 -1.97 14.55 -0.39
CA SER A 88 -3.42 14.69 -0.48
C SER A 88 -3.90 13.99 -1.75
N ARG A 89 -4.90 13.10 -1.60
CA ARG A 89 -5.55 12.49 -2.76
C ARG A 89 -6.34 13.59 -3.46
N GLY A 90 -5.98 13.89 -4.70
CA GLY A 90 -6.70 14.85 -5.51
C GLY A 90 -8.09 14.35 -5.93
N ILE A 91 -8.91 15.27 -6.42
CA ILE A 91 -10.21 14.96 -7.02
C ILE A 91 -10.12 15.02 -8.55
N THR A 92 -11.09 14.43 -9.24
CA THR A 92 -11.18 14.59 -10.69
C THR A 92 -11.48 16.04 -11.04
N LYS A 93 -10.94 16.50 -12.18
CA LYS A 93 -11.16 17.86 -12.67
C LYS A 93 -12.65 18.20 -12.80
N GLU A 94 -13.44 17.29 -13.37
CA GLU A 94 -14.90 17.46 -13.49
C GLU A 94 -15.61 17.64 -12.15
N ARG A 95 -15.11 17.01 -11.08
CA ARG A 95 -15.67 17.18 -9.74
C ARG A 95 -15.24 18.50 -9.13
N LYS A 96 -13.98 18.91 -9.34
CA LYS A 96 -13.47 20.21 -8.92
C LYS A 96 -14.25 21.35 -9.58
N ASP A 97 -14.46 21.26 -10.89
CA ASP A 97 -15.18 22.27 -11.68
C ASP A 97 -16.63 22.41 -11.21
N ARG A 98 -17.32 21.29 -10.93
CA ARG A 98 -18.68 21.31 -10.35
C ARG A 98 -18.72 21.97 -8.98
N ILE A 99 -17.77 21.63 -8.11
CA ILE A 99 -17.67 22.25 -6.78
C ILE A 99 -17.41 23.76 -6.92
N ILE A 100 -16.53 24.16 -7.84
CA ILE A 100 -16.24 25.58 -8.07
C ILE A 100 -17.51 26.30 -8.56
N ALA A 101 -18.23 25.74 -9.53
CA ALA A 101 -19.44 26.35 -10.06
C ALA A 101 -20.55 26.49 -9.01
N ASP A 102 -20.78 25.45 -8.19
CA ASP A 102 -21.91 25.41 -7.26
C ASP A 102 -21.63 26.14 -5.94
N LEU A 103 -20.41 26.02 -5.39
CA LEU A 103 -20.10 26.43 -4.02
C LEU A 103 -19.32 27.74 -3.93
N VAL A 104 -18.42 28.03 -4.87
CA VAL A 104 -17.54 29.23 -4.78
C VAL A 104 -18.31 30.56 -4.88
N PRO A 105 -19.37 30.70 -5.70
CA PRO A 105 -20.19 31.91 -5.75
C PRO A 105 -20.91 32.22 -4.43
N LEU A 106 -21.26 31.18 -3.66
CA LEU A 106 -21.96 31.30 -2.38
C LEU A 106 -21.02 31.62 -1.21
N MET A 107 -19.71 31.66 -1.44
CA MET A 107 -18.70 31.86 -0.39
C MET A 107 -18.08 33.26 -0.41
N PRO A 108 -17.74 33.80 0.77
CA PRO A 108 -16.88 34.98 0.90
C PRO A 108 -15.51 34.74 0.25
N GLU A 109 -14.92 35.79 -0.33
CA GLU A 109 -13.65 35.68 -1.08
C GLU A 109 -12.52 35.03 -0.29
N THR A 110 -12.45 35.28 1.02
CA THR A 110 -11.44 34.71 1.93
C THR A 110 -11.45 33.18 1.99
N ARG A 111 -12.57 32.54 1.64
CA ARG A 111 -12.75 31.08 1.73
C ARG A 111 -12.62 30.35 0.38
N ARG A 112 -12.45 31.10 -0.72
CA ARG A 112 -12.39 30.52 -2.08
C ARG A 112 -11.05 29.83 -2.37
N GLY A 113 -9.97 30.30 -1.74
CA GLY A 113 -8.60 29.83 -2.03
C GLY A 113 -8.40 28.32 -1.85
N PHE A 114 -9.08 27.70 -0.88
CA PHE A 114 -9.01 26.25 -0.68
C PHE A 114 -9.55 25.47 -1.90
N TRP A 115 -10.72 25.85 -2.40
CA TRP A 115 -11.40 25.11 -3.47
C TRP A 115 -10.72 25.28 -4.83
N LEU A 116 -10.18 26.47 -5.11
CA LEU A 116 -9.44 26.75 -6.34
C LEU A 116 -8.11 25.97 -6.40
N ASN A 117 -7.46 25.80 -5.25
CA ASN A 117 -6.15 25.14 -5.14
C ASN A 117 -6.25 23.64 -4.82
N LEU A 118 -7.44 23.03 -4.91
CA LEU A 118 -7.58 21.58 -4.73
C LEU A 118 -6.74 20.83 -5.77
N PRO A 119 -5.92 19.85 -5.35
CA PRO A 119 -5.13 19.05 -6.27
C PRO A 119 -6.01 18.20 -7.16
N GLU A 120 -5.67 18.14 -8.44
CA GLU A 120 -6.33 17.33 -9.45
C GLU A 120 -5.62 15.99 -9.62
N THR A 121 -6.37 14.92 -9.85
CA THR A 121 -5.80 13.61 -10.09
C THR A 121 -6.70 12.79 -11.00
N THR A 122 -6.09 12.17 -12.02
CA THR A 122 -6.77 11.29 -12.99
C THR A 122 -7.05 9.90 -12.42
N ARG A 123 -6.17 9.43 -11.53
CA ARG A 123 -6.35 8.21 -10.71
C ARG A 123 -7.04 8.51 -9.38
N ALA A 124 -8.07 9.34 -9.40
CA ALA A 124 -8.94 9.44 -8.25
C ALA A 124 -9.73 8.14 -8.26
N SER A 125 -9.18 7.09 -7.63
CA SER A 125 -10.01 5.95 -7.23
C SER A 125 -11.15 6.58 -6.45
N ASN A 126 -12.35 6.50 -7.01
CA ASN A 126 -13.53 6.97 -6.32
C ASN A 126 -13.47 6.40 -4.90
N LEU A 127 -13.97 7.18 -3.94
CA LEU A 127 -14.36 6.62 -2.65
C LEU A 127 -15.61 5.75 -2.88
N ASP A 128 -15.51 4.76 -3.77
CA ASP A 128 -16.51 3.75 -4.11
C ASP A 128 -16.08 2.43 -3.45
#